data_AF-A0A418VFT8-F1
#
_entry.id   AF-A0A418VFT8-F1
#
_cell.length_a   1.000
_cell.length_b   1.000
_cell.length_c   1.000
_cell.angle_alpha   90.00
_cell.angle_beta   90.00
_cell.angle_gamma   90.00
#
_symmetry.space_group_name_H-M   'P 1'
#
loop_
_entity.id
_entity.type
_entity.pdbx_description
1 polymer ?
#
loop_
_entity_poly.entity_id
_entity_poly.type
_entity_poly.pdbx_seq_one_letter_code
_entity_poly.pdbx_strand_id
1 'polypeptide(L)'
;MCSCCGRAITEGYDVPLIGVVGPVCVRKYGPLARVLAQVNDLTVPMTADNELNRAGHMLSSALYHLGFYECRWADNGDGTKTLHLGERTRTKKALSETWERRRARFEADLQIAQGGNGVVKTEWVAA
;
A
#
# COMPACT_ATOMS: atom_id res chain seq x y z
N MET A 1 9.97 15.04 6.92
CA MET A 1 10.02 14.57 5.52
C MET A 1 8.71 13.88 5.18
N CYS A 2 8.26 13.92 3.92
CA CYS A 2 7.04 13.23 3.48
C CYS A 2 7.23 11.71 3.47
N SER A 3 6.41 10.96 4.20
CA SER A 3 6.47 9.49 4.30
C SER A 3 6.28 8.77 2.95
N CYS A 4 5.59 9.40 1.99
CA CYS A 4 5.41 8.84 0.64
C CYS A 4 6.68 8.94 -0.22
N CYS A 5 7.20 10.16 -0.39
CA CYS A 5 8.19 10.47 -1.43
C CYS A 5 9.56 10.86 -0.87
N GLY A 6 9.70 10.97 0.46
CA GLY A 6 10.93 11.36 1.13
C GLY A 6 11.30 12.84 0.98
N ARG A 7 10.54 13.64 0.21
CA ARG A 7 10.83 15.07 0.05
C ARG A 7 10.66 15.81 1.36
N ALA A 8 11.49 16.83 1.59
CA ALA A 8 11.26 17.79 2.66
C ALA A 8 9.92 18.49 2.45
N ILE A 9 9.18 18.70 3.55
CA ILE A 9 7.86 19.33 3.53
C ILE A 9 7.83 20.39 4.63
N THR A 10 7.29 21.55 4.31
CA THR A 10 7.02 22.65 5.25
C THR A 10 5.72 22.42 6.01
N GLU A 11 4.71 21.84 5.33
CA GLU A 11 3.43 21.45 5.91
C GLU A 11 3.12 19.99 5.58
N GLY A 12 2.66 19.26 6.58
CA GLY A 12 2.35 17.84 6.50
C GLY A 12 0.96 17.53 7.04
N TYR A 13 0.31 16.56 6.40
CA TYR A 13 -0.97 16.00 6.81
C TYR A 13 -0.69 14.62 7.37
N ASP A 14 -1.16 14.36 8.59
CA ASP A 14 -1.11 13.01 9.13
C ASP A 14 -2.15 12.14 8.43
N VAL A 15 -1.71 11.01 7.89
CA VAL A 15 -2.57 10.07 7.17
C VAL A 15 -2.49 8.73 7.91
N PRO A 16 -3.63 8.22 8.44
CA PRO A 16 -3.65 6.99 9.22
C PRO A 16 -2.91 5.85 8.54
N LEU A 17 -2.08 5.14 9.31
CA LEU A 17 -1.30 3.97 8.90
C LEU A 17 -0.21 4.27 7.83
N ILE A 18 -0.12 5.50 7.32
CA ILE A 18 0.86 5.92 6.30
C ILE A 18 1.87 6.93 6.86
N GLY A 19 1.46 7.71 7.87
CA GLY A 19 2.24 8.77 8.50
C GLY A 19 2.17 10.10 7.76
N VAL A 20 3.03 11.03 8.15
CA VAL A 20 2.97 12.43 7.69
C VAL A 20 3.33 12.56 6.20
N VAL A 21 2.40 13.08 5.39
CA VAL A 21 2.59 13.30 3.95
C VAL A 21 2.38 14.75 3.56
N GLY A 22 3.06 15.20 2.50
CA GLY A 22 2.87 16.55 1.96
C GLY A 22 1.51 16.73 1.23
N PRO A 23 1.13 17.98 0.92
CA PRO A 23 -0.18 18.35 0.34
C PRO A 23 -0.46 17.71 -1.03
N VAL A 24 0.56 17.39 -1.82
CA VAL A 24 0.37 16.68 -3.09
C VAL A 24 0.11 15.18 -2.84
N CYS A 25 0.82 14.60 -1.87
CA CYS A 25 0.73 13.19 -1.55
C CYS A 25 -0.56 12.84 -0.78
N VAL A 26 -1.14 13.74 0.00
CA VAL A 26 -2.38 13.48 0.75
C VAL A 26 -3.54 13.08 -0.17
N ARG A 27 -3.66 13.71 -1.35
CA ARG A 27 -4.71 13.38 -2.34
C ARG A 27 -4.57 11.97 -2.90
N LYS A 28 -3.33 11.48 -3.02
CA LYS A 28 -3.04 10.11 -3.46
C LYS A 28 -3.42 9.07 -2.41
N TYR A 29 -3.26 9.41 -1.13
CA TYR A 29 -3.43 8.46 -0.03
C TYR A 29 -4.76 8.57 0.70
N GLY A 30 -5.54 9.64 0.51
CA GLY A 30 -6.86 9.79 1.12
C GLY A 30 -7.80 8.61 0.87
N PRO A 31 -7.98 8.14 -0.38
CA PRO A 31 -8.79 6.96 -0.66
C PRO A 31 -8.23 5.68 -0.02
N LEU A 32 -6.91 5.49 -0.07
CA LEU A 32 -6.26 4.32 0.53
C LEU A 32 -6.42 4.31 2.05
N ALA A 33 -6.27 5.46 2.72
CA ALA A 33 -6.42 5.59 4.15
C ALA A 33 -7.85 5.27 4.60
N ARG A 34 -8.87 5.65 3.82
CA ARG A 34 -10.26 5.26 4.09
C ARG A 34 -10.47 3.76 4.00
N VAL A 35 -9.93 3.12 2.98
CA VAL A 35 -10.02 1.66 2.83
C VAL A 35 -9.26 0.95 3.95
N LEU A 36 -8.05 1.40 4.28
CA LEU A 36 -7.26 0.83 5.37
C LEU A 36 -7.95 1.01 6.72
N ALA A 37 -8.65 2.13 6.96
CA ALA A 37 -9.43 2.33 8.18
C ALA A 37 -10.65 1.39 8.28
N GLN A 38 -11.21 0.94 7.15
CA GLN A 38 -12.27 -0.07 7.14
C GLN A 38 -11.75 -1.49 7.37
N VAL A 39 -10.49 -1.74 6.97
CA VAL A 39 -9.84 -3.05 7.10
C VAL A 39 -9.12 -3.19 8.46
N ASN A 40 -8.65 -2.09 9.02
CA ASN A 40 -8.12 -2.04 10.37
C ASN A 40 -9.25 -2.30 11.35
N ASP A 41 -9.02 -3.23 12.27
CA ASP A 41 -10.01 -3.73 13.23
C ASP A 41 -11.16 -4.52 12.58
N LEU A 42 -10.97 -4.98 11.34
CA LEU A 42 -11.86 -5.95 10.71
C LEU A 42 -11.88 -7.22 11.55
N THR A 43 -13.07 -7.57 12.04
CA THR A 43 -13.30 -8.74 12.88
C THR A 43 -14.02 -9.81 12.08
N VAL A 44 -13.46 -11.03 12.07
CA VAL A 44 -13.99 -12.18 11.36
C VAL A 44 -14.17 -13.35 12.32
N PRO A 45 -15.21 -14.19 12.13
CA PRO A 45 -15.39 -15.38 12.96
C PRO A 45 -14.29 -16.41 12.66
N MET A 46 -13.83 -17.13 13.69
CA MET A 46 -12.98 -18.32 13.56
C MET A 46 -13.84 -19.51 13.12
N THR A 47 -14.40 -19.44 11.93
CA THR A 47 -14.99 -20.63 11.31
C THR A 47 -13.85 -21.49 10.75
N ALA A 48 -13.99 -22.82 10.81
CA ALA A 48 -13.12 -23.77 10.11
C ALA A 48 -13.30 -23.74 8.57
N ASP A 49 -13.78 -22.61 8.05
CA ASP A 49 -14.02 -22.41 6.64
C ASP A 49 -12.69 -22.06 5.96
N ASN A 50 -12.24 -22.98 5.12
CA ASN A 50 -11.01 -22.84 4.37
C ASN A 50 -11.01 -21.62 3.44
N GLU A 51 -12.19 -21.17 2.98
CA GLU A 51 -12.31 -20.00 2.11
C GLU A 51 -12.00 -18.70 2.86
N LEU A 52 -12.53 -18.55 4.08
CA LEU A 52 -12.26 -17.41 4.96
C LEU A 52 -10.78 -17.33 5.36
N ASN A 53 -10.17 -18.48 5.69
CA ASN A 53 -8.74 -18.54 5.99
C ASN A 53 -7.88 -18.15 4.78
N ARG A 54 -8.25 -18.62 3.58
CA ARG A 54 -7.57 -18.27 2.33
C ARG A 54 -7.70 -16.79 2.01
N ALA A 55 -8.90 -16.22 2.15
CA ALA A 55 -9.16 -14.81 1.95
C ALA A 55 -8.34 -13.94 2.92
N GLY A 56 -8.30 -14.30 4.21
CA GLY A 56 -7.48 -13.63 5.22
C GLY A 56 -5.98 -13.67 4.91
N HIS A 57 -5.48 -14.82 4.42
CA HIS A 57 -4.09 -14.95 3.97
C HIS A 57 -3.80 -14.08 2.74
N MET A 58 -4.69 -14.08 1.74
CA MET A 58 -4.55 -13.23 0.54
C MET A 58 -4.54 -11.74 0.89
N LEU A 59 -5.42 -11.32 1.80
CA LEU A 59 -5.48 -9.95 2.30
C LEU A 59 -4.18 -9.57 3.00
N SER A 60 -3.70 -10.40 3.93
CA SER A 60 -2.46 -10.17 4.68
C SER A 60 -1.24 -10.07 3.74
N SER A 61 -1.17 -10.94 2.73
CA SER A 61 -0.12 -10.92 1.71
C SER A 61 -0.17 -9.65 0.84
N ALA A 62 -1.35 -9.23 0.41
CA ALA A 62 -1.52 -7.98 -0.35
C ALA A 62 -1.07 -6.76 0.46
N LEU A 63 -1.44 -6.70 1.75
CA LEU A 63 -1.04 -5.64 2.67
C LEU A 63 0.48 -5.61 2.88
N TYR A 64 1.11 -6.77 3.04
CA TYR A 64 2.57 -6.90 3.09
C TYR A 64 3.22 -6.31 1.83
N HIS A 65 2.72 -6.63 0.64
CA HIS A 65 3.23 -6.08 -0.62
C HIS A 65 3.02 -4.57 -0.76
N LEU A 66 2.01 -3.99 -0.10
CA LEU A 66 1.78 -2.55 -0.02
C LEU A 66 2.71 -1.84 0.99
N GLY A 67 3.40 -2.60 1.85
CA GLY A 67 4.36 -2.11 2.84
C GLY A 67 3.87 -2.13 4.29
N PHE A 68 2.79 -2.87 4.59
CA PHE A 68 2.30 -3.06 5.95
C PHE A 68 2.87 -4.36 6.52
N TYR A 69 4.11 -4.31 7.00
CA TYR A 69 4.81 -5.51 7.50
C TYR A 69 4.33 -5.98 8.87
N GLU A 70 3.69 -5.10 9.64
CA GLU A 70 3.13 -5.40 10.96
C GLU A 70 1.61 -5.66 10.87
N CYS A 71 1.17 -6.52 9.94
CA CYS A 71 -0.20 -7.02 9.91
C CYS A 71 -0.32 -8.26 10.80
N ARG A 72 -1.22 -8.22 11.79
CA ARG A 72 -1.45 -9.36 12.70
C ARG A 72 -2.93 -9.61 12.92
N TRP A 73 -3.29 -10.89 12.98
CA TRP A 73 -4.60 -11.32 13.46
C TRP A 73 -4.50 -11.59 14.95
N ALA A 74 -5.22 -10.83 15.77
CA ALA A 74 -5.38 -11.09 17.19
C ALA A 74 -6.61 -11.97 17.42
N ASP A 75 -6.51 -12.91 18.35
CA ASP A 75 -7.65 -13.72 18.82
C ASP A 75 -8.34 -12.97 19.96
N ASN A 76 -9.66 -12.79 19.85
CA ASN A 76 -10.45 -12.07 20.83
C ASN A 76 -10.95 -12.97 21.97
N GLY A 77 -10.78 -14.30 21.87
CA GLY A 77 -11.22 -15.26 22.87
C GLY A 77 -12.73 -15.57 22.86
N ASP A 78 -13.51 -14.88 22.04
CA ASP A 78 -14.93 -15.11 21.78
C ASP A 78 -15.18 -15.94 20.52
N GLY A 79 -14.12 -16.52 19.95
CA GLY A 79 -14.17 -17.23 18.67
C GLY A 79 -14.11 -16.30 17.46
N THR A 80 -13.70 -15.04 17.62
CA THR A 80 -13.41 -14.12 16.51
C THR A 80 -11.93 -13.72 16.47
N LYS A 81 -11.48 -13.29 15.30
CA LYS A 81 -10.15 -12.69 15.10
C LYS A 81 -10.28 -11.30 14.53
N THR A 82 -9.45 -10.39 15.03
CA THR A 82 -9.38 -9.01 14.55
C THR A 82 -8.05 -8.75 13.84
N LEU A 83 -8.12 -8.13 12.66
CA LEU A 83 -6.94 -7.71 11.92
C LEU A 83 -6.47 -6.34 12.44
N HIS A 84 -5.24 -6.29 12.94
CA HIS A 84 -4.56 -5.05 13.26
C HIS A 84 -3.49 -4.74 12.22
N LEU A 85 -3.55 -3.53 11.68
CA LEU A 85 -2.57 -2.99 10.74
C LEU A 85 -1.61 -2.09 11.52
N GLY A 86 -0.32 -2.41 11.49
CA GLY A 86 0.71 -1.48 11.94
C GLY A 86 1.02 -0.39 10.91
N GLU A 87 2.06 0.39 11.17
CA GLU A 87 2.46 1.46 10.25
C GLU A 87 3.02 0.91 8.94
N ARG A 88 2.78 1.65 7.86
CA ARG A 88 3.41 1.39 6.59
C ARG A 88 4.89 1.71 6.68
N THR A 89 5.71 0.69 6.49
CA THR A 89 7.16 0.81 6.41
C THR A 89 7.63 0.56 4.98
N ARG A 90 8.63 1.31 4.53
CA ARG A 90 9.24 1.10 3.21
C ARG A 90 10.38 0.10 3.36
N THR A 91 10.37 -0.96 2.56
CA THR A 91 11.54 -1.82 2.44
C THR A 91 12.75 -1.01 1.96
N LYS A 92 13.95 -1.34 2.47
CA LYS A 92 15.21 -0.74 2.01
C LYS A 92 15.34 -0.75 0.47
N LYS A 93 14.90 -1.83 -0.17
CA LYS A 93 14.85 -1.98 -1.63
C LYS A 93 13.95 -0.94 -2.33
N ALA A 94 12.80 -0.60 -1.74
CA ALA A 94 11.89 0.40 -2.27
C ALA A 94 12.37 1.84 -2.00
N LEU A 95 13.19 2.03 -0.96
CA LEU A 95 13.88 3.29 -0.66
C LEU A 95 15.06 3.52 -1.61
N SER A 96 15.78 2.46 -1.99
CA SER A 96 16.95 2.51 -2.89
C SER A 96 16.59 2.44 -4.38
N GLU A 97 15.32 2.33 -4.73
CA GLU A 97 14.90 2.24 -6.13
C GLU A 97 15.00 3.62 -6.79
N THR A 98 15.93 3.76 -7.74
CA THR A 98 16.12 5.00 -8.49
C THR A 98 14.87 5.34 -9.30
N TRP A 99 14.73 6.63 -9.60
CA TRP A 99 13.62 7.10 -10.42
C TRP A 99 13.59 6.41 -11.79
N GLU A 100 14.74 6.16 -12.42
CA GLU A 100 14.77 5.48 -13.73
C GLU A 100 14.19 4.07 -13.65
N ARG A 101 14.52 3.32 -12.60
CA ARG A 101 14.04 1.96 -12.43
C ARG A 101 12.53 1.91 -12.17
N ARG A 102 12.01 2.87 -11.39
CA ARG A 102 10.58 3.00 -11.14
C ARG A 102 9.81 3.42 -12.40
N ARG A 103 10.41 4.28 -13.23
CA ARG A 103 9.88 4.69 -14.54
C ARG A 103 9.84 3.52 -15.53
N ALA A 104 10.93 2.78 -15.68
CA ALA A 104 11.00 1.64 -16.60
C ALA A 104 9.95 0.56 -16.27
N ARG A 105 9.72 0.30 -14.98
CA ARG A 105 8.67 -0.63 -14.55
C ARG A 105 7.26 -0.11 -14.89
N PHE A 106 7.02 1.18 -14.70
CA PHE A 106 5.75 1.80 -15.06
C PHE A 106 5.49 1.77 -16.58
N GLU A 107 6.52 2.04 -17.39
CA GLU A 107 6.42 1.94 -18.86
C GLU A 107 6.14 0.49 -19.31
N ALA A 108 6.77 -0.50 -18.68
CA ALA A 108 6.50 -1.91 -18.93
C ALA A 108 5.06 -2.30 -18.54
N ASP A 109 4.60 -1.88 -17.36
CA ASP A 109 3.22 -2.14 -16.90
C ASP A 109 2.19 -1.46 -17.83
N LEU A 110 2.48 -0.26 -18.34
CA LEU A 110 1.66 0.43 -19.34
C LEU A 110 1.57 -0.35 -20.66
N GLN A 111 2.69 -0.85 -21.18
CA GLN A 111 2.71 -1.65 -22.41
C GLN A 111 1.91 -2.95 -22.27
N ILE A 112 2.00 -3.60 -21.11
CA ILE A 112 1.23 -4.81 -20.78
C ILE A 112 -0.26 -4.47 -20.69
N ALA A 113 -0.62 -3.40 -19.98
CA ALA A 113 -2.01 -2.96 -19.80
C ALA A 113 -2.67 -2.53 -21.12
N GLN A 114 -1.88 -2.03 -22.07
CA GLN A 114 -2.34 -1.66 -23.41
C GLN A 114 -2.42 -2.84 -24.40
N GLY A 115 -2.19 -4.08 -23.95
CA GLY A 115 -2.45 -5.27 -24.76
C GLY A 115 -1.41 -5.54 -25.85
N GLY A 116 -0.15 -5.13 -25.66
CA GLY A 116 0.96 -5.56 -26.53
C GLY A 116 0.97 -5.00 -27.96
N ASN A 117 0.11 -4.03 -28.30
CA ASN A 117 0.08 -3.38 -29.61
C ASN A 117 0.20 -1.86 -29.47
N GLY A 118 1.42 -1.37 -29.25
CA GLY A 118 1.70 0.06 -29.34
C GLY A 118 2.96 0.47 -28.58
N VAL A 119 4.02 0.78 -29.32
CA VAL A 119 5.23 1.41 -28.75
C VAL A 119 4.85 2.82 -28.30
N VAL A 120 4.66 3.01 -26.99
CA VAL A 120 4.48 4.35 -26.42
C VAL A 120 5.84 5.01 -26.28
N LYS A 121 6.19 5.89 -27.22
CA LYS A 121 7.19 6.93 -26.96
C LYS A 121 6.54 8.00 -26.09
N THR A 122 6.67 7.88 -24.78
CA THR A 122 6.34 8.98 -23.88
C THR A 122 7.60 9.83 -23.68
N GLU A 123 7.65 10.97 -24.37
CA GLU A 123 8.63 12.01 -24.08
C GLU A 123 8.23 12.71 -22.79
N TRP A 124 8.85 12.29 -21.69
CA TRP A 124 8.71 12.96 -20.41
C TRP A 124 9.65 14.16 -20.37
N VAL A 125 9.09 15.36 -20.44
CA VAL A 125 9.83 16.61 -20.23
C VAL A 125 10.20 16.70 -18.75
N ALA A 126 11.49 16.69 -18.46
CA ALA A 126 12.00 16.94 -17.12
C ALA A 126 11.79 18.41 -16.76
N ALA A 127 11.09 18.67 -15.66
CA ALA A 127 11.01 19.97 -15.00
C ALA A 127 11.96 19.99 -13.80
#